data_AF-A0A3D3ZJG9-F1
#
_entry.id   AF-A0A3D3ZJG9-F1
#
_cell.length_a   1.000
_cell.length_b   1.000
_cell.length_c   1.000
_cell.angle_alpha   90.00
_cell.angle_beta   90.00
_cell.angle_gamma   90.00
#
_symmetry.space_group_name_H-M   'P 1'
#
loop_
_entity.id
_entity.type
_entity.pdbx_description
1 polymer ?
#
loop_
_entity_poly.entity_id
_entity_poly.type
_entity_poly.pdbx_seq_one_letter_code
_entity_poly.pdbx_strand_id
1 'polypeptide(L)'
;CAPMHPEFCQLLPDFKTGIVSDYVNGEAARLAEHVEAFTITGKASRPPLPGLLPEDLRQYYGIVLQPNALLNLLHDHVVIHWLVPDGPGRTRITCDWLFDPAVMAREDFDPMDAVEIFDIVNKQDWEVC
;
A
#
# COMPACT_ATOMS: atom_id res chain seq x y z
N CYS A 1 -12.29 2.97 6.58
CA CYS A 1 -11.50 3.75 5.62
C CYS A 1 -11.94 5.22 5.52
N ALA A 2 -13.07 5.56 4.88
CA ALA A 2 -13.40 6.96 4.53
C ALA A 2 -13.29 8.03 5.64
N PRO A 3 -13.78 7.84 6.88
CA PRO A 3 -13.65 8.83 7.94
C PRO A 3 -12.31 8.77 8.71
N MET A 4 -11.49 7.74 8.47
CA MET A 4 -10.31 7.40 9.28
C MET A 4 -8.98 7.71 8.57
N HIS A 5 -8.91 7.49 7.25
CA HIS A 5 -7.67 7.67 6.47
C HIS A 5 -7.83 8.76 5.40
N PRO A 6 -7.88 10.05 5.77
CA PRO A 6 -8.08 11.13 4.80
C PRO A 6 -6.95 11.20 3.77
N GLU A 7 -5.70 10.94 4.13
CA GLU A 7 -4.54 10.91 3.24
C GLU A 7 -4.64 9.72 2.25
N PHE A 8 -4.87 8.52 2.77
CA PHE A 8 -5.04 7.31 1.96
C PHE A 8 -6.17 7.44 0.94
N CYS A 9 -7.32 7.94 1.38
CA CYS A 9 -8.50 8.09 0.55
C CYS A 9 -8.39 9.25 -0.46
N GLN A 10 -7.40 10.15 -0.34
CA GLN A 10 -7.06 11.08 -1.41
C GLN A 10 -6.32 10.38 -2.56
N LEU A 11 -5.47 9.40 -2.23
CA LEU A 11 -4.73 8.60 -3.21
C LEU A 11 -5.60 7.52 -3.86
N LEU A 12 -6.43 6.84 -3.07
CA LEU A 12 -7.30 5.74 -3.47
C LEU A 12 -8.76 6.06 -3.12
N PRO A 13 -9.47 6.84 -3.95
CA PRO A 13 -10.81 7.33 -3.65
C PRO A 13 -11.87 6.21 -3.55
N ASP A 14 -11.64 5.06 -4.17
CA ASP A 14 -12.55 3.90 -4.11
C ASP A 14 -12.78 3.42 -2.66
N PHE A 15 -11.78 3.57 -1.78
CA PHE A 15 -11.93 3.24 -0.36
C PHE A 15 -12.85 4.20 0.40
N LYS A 16 -13.27 5.32 -0.20
CA LYS A 16 -14.33 6.19 0.37
C LYS A 16 -15.71 5.57 0.24
N THR A 17 -15.95 4.79 -0.79
CA THR A 17 -17.27 4.24 -1.12
C THR A 17 -17.47 2.83 -0.57
N GLY A 18 -16.47 2.28 0.14
CA GLY A 18 -16.49 0.93 0.69
C GLY A 18 -16.11 -0.15 -0.33
N ILE A 19 -15.68 0.25 -1.54
CA ILE A 19 -15.05 -0.67 -2.49
C ILE A 19 -13.66 -0.98 -1.95
N VAL A 20 -13.47 -2.23 -1.54
CA VAL A 20 -12.18 -2.80 -1.14
C VAL A 20 -11.72 -3.65 -2.31
N SER A 21 -10.44 -3.59 -2.66
CA SER A 21 -9.89 -4.47 -3.69
C SER A 21 -10.19 -5.93 -3.39
N ASP A 22 -10.77 -6.63 -4.35
CA ASP A 22 -10.97 -8.07 -4.32
C ASP A 22 -10.11 -8.71 -5.40
N TYR A 23 -8.88 -9.06 -5.02
CA TYR A 23 -7.94 -9.69 -5.94
C TYR A 23 -8.47 -11.00 -6.54
N VAL A 24 -9.29 -11.76 -5.80
CA VAL A 24 -9.82 -13.05 -6.29
C VAL A 24 -10.76 -12.84 -7.46
N ASN A 25 -11.54 -11.76 -7.43
CA ASN A 25 -12.44 -11.37 -8.51
C ASN A 25 -11.80 -10.39 -9.52
N GLY A 26 -10.51 -10.07 -9.35
CA GLY A 26 -9.75 -9.16 -10.22
C GLY A 26 -10.10 -7.68 -10.01
N GLU A 27 -10.77 -7.34 -8.91
CA GLU A 27 -11.14 -5.96 -8.58
C GLU A 27 -9.99 -5.26 -7.84
N ALA A 28 -9.53 -4.15 -8.40
CA ALA A 28 -8.50 -3.31 -7.80
C ALA A 28 -9.10 -1.95 -7.44
N ALA A 29 -8.57 -1.33 -6.38
CA ALA A 29 -8.77 0.09 -6.19
C ALA A 29 -7.89 0.85 -7.20
N ARG A 30 -8.36 1.98 -7.71
CA ARG A 30 -7.63 2.79 -8.68
C ARG A 30 -7.03 4.04 -8.05
N LEU A 31 -5.79 4.36 -8.42
CA LEU A 31 -5.18 5.65 -8.07
C LEU A 31 -6.01 6.81 -8.64
N ALA A 32 -6.26 7.84 -7.82
CA ALA A 32 -6.94 9.06 -8.26
C ALA A 32 -6.26 9.64 -9.51
N GLU A 33 -7.03 10.22 -10.43
CA GLU A 33 -6.53 10.65 -11.76
C GLU A 33 -5.27 11.53 -11.70
N HIS A 34 -5.16 12.41 -10.69
CA HIS A 34 -4.04 13.33 -10.47
C HIS A 34 -2.83 12.73 -9.74
N VAL A 35 -2.95 11.48 -9.28
CA VAL A 35 -1.92 10.72 -8.56
C VAL A 35 -1.17 9.83 -9.55
N GLU A 36 0.15 9.88 -9.47
CA GLU A 36 1.08 9.11 -10.30
C GLU A 36 1.50 7.82 -9.60
N ALA A 37 1.75 7.88 -8.29
CA ALA A 37 2.10 6.73 -7.46
C ALA A 37 1.54 6.86 -6.05
N PHE A 38 1.43 5.75 -5.34
CA PHE A 38 0.95 5.72 -3.97
C PHE A 38 2.09 6.09 -3.02
N THR A 39 2.32 7.39 -2.90
CA THR A 39 3.31 8.00 -2.03
C THR A 39 2.65 9.15 -1.29
N ILE A 40 3.29 9.67 -0.24
CA ILE A 40 2.76 10.77 0.56
C ILE A 40 2.45 12.03 -0.27
N THR A 41 3.17 12.23 -1.38
CA THR A 41 2.96 13.36 -2.31
C THR A 41 2.04 13.02 -3.49
N GLY A 42 1.74 11.74 -3.70
CA GLY A 42 1.07 11.22 -4.89
C GLY A 42 1.94 11.27 -6.16
N LYS A 43 3.22 11.64 -6.07
CA LYS A 43 4.15 11.69 -7.20
C LYS A 43 4.96 10.42 -7.32
N ALA A 44 5.28 10.04 -8.56
CA ALA A 44 6.17 8.92 -8.83
C ALA A 44 7.64 9.34 -8.65
N SER A 45 8.38 8.59 -7.84
CA SER A 45 9.83 8.77 -7.60
C SER A 45 10.67 7.64 -8.20
N ARG A 46 10.02 6.58 -8.69
CA ARG A 46 10.61 5.31 -9.13
C ARG A 46 9.83 4.75 -10.33
N PRO A 47 10.46 3.96 -11.20
CA PRO A 47 9.77 3.32 -12.32
C PRO A 47 8.86 2.18 -11.82
N PRO A 48 7.88 1.76 -12.63
CA PRO A 48 7.12 0.55 -12.37
C PRO A 48 8.02 -0.69 -12.31
N LEU A 49 7.59 -1.68 -11.53
CA LEU A 49 8.20 -3.01 -11.45
C LEU A 49 8.18 -3.68 -12.84
N PRO A 50 9.22 -4.43 -13.20
CA PRO A 50 9.32 -5.07 -14.50
C PRO A 50 8.24 -6.15 -14.67
N GLY A 51 7.64 -6.23 -15.86
CA GLY A 51 6.70 -7.30 -16.23
C GLY A 51 5.23 -7.03 -15.90
N LEU A 52 4.91 -5.87 -15.34
CA LEU A 52 3.52 -5.43 -15.14
C LEU A 52 2.80 -5.17 -16.46
N LEU A 53 1.50 -5.44 -16.50
CA LEU A 53 0.65 -5.11 -17.62
C LEU A 53 0.27 -3.61 -17.58
N PRO A 54 -0.08 -3.00 -18.73
CA PRO A 54 -0.49 -1.59 -18.76
C PRO A 54 -1.65 -1.26 -17.82
N GLU A 55 -2.57 -2.19 -17.62
CA GLU A 55 -3.70 -2.07 -16.69
C GLU A 55 -3.27 -1.98 -15.21
N ASP A 56 -2.21 -2.70 -14.82
CA ASP A 56 -1.73 -2.78 -13.43
C ASP A 56 -1.10 -1.46 -12.96
N LEU A 57 -0.66 -0.60 -13.89
CA LEU A 57 0.10 0.62 -13.59
C LEU A 57 -0.66 1.64 -12.73
N ARG A 58 -1.99 1.53 -12.67
CA ARG A 58 -2.85 2.43 -11.88
C ARG A 58 -3.69 1.71 -10.84
N GLN A 59 -3.43 0.42 -10.64
CA GLN A 59 -4.19 -0.45 -9.77
C GLN A 59 -3.47 -0.63 -8.42
N TYR A 60 -4.28 -0.74 -7.39
CA TYR A 60 -3.89 -1.10 -6.04
C TYR A 60 -4.64 -2.38 -5.66
N TYR A 61 -3.89 -3.40 -5.32
CA TYR A 61 -4.44 -4.66 -4.83
C TYR A 61 -4.07 -4.87 -3.36
N GLY A 62 -5.05 -4.72 -2.48
CA GLY A 62 -4.99 -5.17 -1.09
C GLY A 62 -5.48 -6.62 -0.99
N ILE A 63 -4.64 -7.50 -0.45
CA ILE A 63 -4.91 -8.94 -0.33
C ILE A 63 -4.71 -9.35 1.12
N VAL A 64 -5.77 -9.84 1.76
CA VAL A 64 -5.67 -10.46 3.08
C VAL A 64 -5.39 -11.95 2.89
N LEU A 65 -4.18 -12.37 3.24
CA LEU A 65 -3.81 -13.78 3.33
C LEU A 65 -3.98 -14.24 4.78
N GLN A 66 -5.08 -14.93 5.03
CA GLN A 66 -5.37 -15.46 6.35
C GLN A 66 -4.35 -16.55 6.74
N PRO A 67 -3.91 -16.60 8.01
CA PRO A 67 -4.43 -15.80 9.13
C PRO A 67 -3.70 -14.48 9.41
N ASN A 68 -2.56 -14.20 8.78
CA ASN A 68 -1.57 -13.29 9.37
C ASN A 68 -0.79 -12.39 8.41
N ALA A 69 -1.23 -12.23 7.16
CA ALA A 69 -0.59 -11.30 6.23
C ALA A 69 -1.58 -10.42 5.48
N LEU A 70 -1.20 -9.15 5.28
CA LEU A 70 -1.84 -8.22 4.37
C LEU A 70 -0.80 -7.79 3.33
N LEU A 71 -1.09 -8.03 2.05
CA LEU A 71 -0.25 -7.61 0.94
C LEU A 71 -0.92 -6.42 0.26
N ASN A 72 -0.13 -5.41 -0.06
CA ASN A 72 -0.55 -4.25 -0.82
C ASN A 72 0.35 -4.21 -2.05
N LEU A 73 -0.21 -4.53 -3.22
CA LEU A 73 0.50 -4.58 -4.48
C LEU A 73 0.25 -3.28 -5.23
N LEU A 74 1.33 -2.60 -5.58
CA LEU A 74 1.33 -1.36 -6.33
C LEU A 74 2.27 -1.50 -7.52
N HIS A 75 2.21 -0.55 -8.43
CA HIS A 75 2.98 -0.67 -9.67
C HIS A 75 4.49 -0.52 -9.46
N ASP A 76 4.94 0.19 -8.42
CA ASP A 76 6.35 0.52 -8.21
C ASP A 76 6.97 -0.08 -6.94
N HIS A 77 6.14 -0.61 -6.05
CA HIS A 77 6.56 -1.29 -4.83
C HIS A 77 5.47 -2.21 -4.28
N VAL A 78 5.85 -3.05 -3.32
CA VAL A 78 4.92 -3.90 -2.56
C VAL A 78 5.08 -3.61 -1.07
N VAL A 79 3.98 -3.58 -0.34
CA VAL A 79 4.00 -3.52 1.13
C VAL A 79 3.41 -4.80 1.69
N ILE A 80 4.15 -5.48 2.55
CA ILE A 80 3.68 -6.68 3.25
C ILE A 80 3.62 -6.40 4.74
N HIS A 81 2.43 -6.52 5.32
CA HIS A 81 2.24 -6.51 6.77
C HIS A 81 2.16 -7.94 7.27
N TRP A 82 3.05 -8.31 8.19
CA TRP A 82 3.02 -9.56 8.94
C TRP A 82 2.48 -9.32 10.34
N LEU A 83 1.38 -10.00 10.69
CA LEU A 83 0.70 -9.85 11.98
C LEU A 83 0.96 -11.09 12.84
N VAL A 84 1.87 -10.99 13.80
CA VAL A 84 2.20 -12.12 14.69
C VAL A 84 1.63 -11.86 16.09
N PRO A 85 0.71 -12.70 16.57
CA PRO A 85 0.21 -12.59 17.95
C PRO A 85 1.34 -12.70 18.97
N ASP A 86 1.35 -11.79 19.94
CA ASP A 86 2.31 -11.72 21.06
C ASP A 86 1.58 -11.86 22.42
N GLY A 87 0.36 -12.41 22.40
CA GLY A 87 -0.54 -12.55 23.54
C GLY A 87 -1.98 -12.20 23.15
N PRO A 88 -2.95 -12.39 24.07
CA PRO A 88 -4.38 -12.19 23.79
C PRO A 88 -4.78 -10.73 23.53
N GLY A 89 -3.96 -9.75 23.94
CA GLY A 89 -4.21 -8.32 23.74
C GLY A 89 -3.05 -7.61 23.06
N ARG A 90 -2.17 -8.35 22.37
CA ARG A 90 -0.99 -7.77 21.72
C ARG A 90 -0.68 -8.50 20.43
N THR A 91 -0.52 -7.73 19.36
CA THR A 91 -0.04 -8.21 18.06
C THR A 91 1.20 -7.41 17.69
N ARG A 92 2.25 -8.09 17.24
CA ARG A 92 3.42 -7.47 16.65
C ARG A 92 3.21 -7.42 15.14
N ILE A 93 3.24 -6.22 14.58
CA ILE A 93 3.10 -6.00 13.14
C ILE A 93 4.47 -5.61 12.58
N THR A 94 4.95 -6.36 11.58
CA THR A 94 6.16 -6.02 10.81
C THR A 94 5.72 -5.62 9.41
N CYS A 95 6.18 -4.48 8.92
CA CYS A 95 5.86 -4.00 7.57
C CYS A 95 7.14 -4.04 6.73
N ASP A 96 7.11 -4.77 5.63
CA ASP A 96 8.20 -4.85 4.66
C ASP A 96 7.80 -4.06 3.41
N TRP A 97 8.66 -3.14 2.98
CA TRP A 97 8.54 -2.49 1.67
C TRP A 97 9.54 -3.13 0.71
N LEU A 98 9.02 -3.70 -0.38
CA LEU A 98 9.81 -4.36 -1.41
C LEU A 98 9.84 -3.50 -2.66
N PHE A 99 11.04 -3.26 -3.17
CA PHE A 99 11.29 -2.45 -4.36
C PHE A 99 12.14 -3.25 -5.35
N ASP A 100 12.19 -2.79 -6.60
CA ASP A 100 13.10 -3.36 -7.60
C ASP A 100 14.57 -3.24 -7.12
N PRO A 101 15.36 -4.33 -7.15
CA PRO A 101 16.74 -4.31 -6.66
C PRO A 101 17.65 -3.30 -7.38
N ALA A 102 17.43 -3.05 -8.67
CA ALA A 102 18.21 -2.07 -9.43
C ALA A 102 17.86 -0.64 -9.02
N VAL A 103 16.58 -0.38 -8.67
CA VAL A 103 16.16 0.90 -8.09
C VAL A 103 16.78 1.10 -6.71
N MET A 104 16.77 0.06 -5.86
CA MET A 104 17.39 0.10 -4.53
C MET A 104 18.92 0.32 -4.56
N ALA A 105 19.58 -0.10 -5.64
CA ALA A 105 21.02 0.06 -5.79
C ALA A 105 21.46 1.48 -6.19
N ARG A 106 20.52 2.39 -6.50
CA ARG A 106 20.84 3.78 -6.86
C ARG A 106 21.33 4.56 -5.63
N GLU A 107 22.28 5.47 -5.83
CA GLU A 107 22.81 6.32 -4.76
C GLU A 107 21.76 7.26 -4.16
N ASP A 108 20.76 7.65 -4.95
CA ASP A 108 19.67 8.54 -4.58
C ASP A 108 18.40 7.78 -4.15
N PHE A 109 18.50 6.47 -3.90
CA PHE A 109 17.35 5.69 -3.47
C PHE A 109 16.85 6.13 -2.10
N ASP A 110 15.59 6.58 -2.07
CA ASP A 110 14.86 6.90 -0.85
C ASP A 110 13.47 6.23 -0.88
N PRO A 111 13.16 5.33 0.08
CA PRO A 111 11.84 4.69 0.17
C PRO A 111 10.82 5.52 0.96
N MET A 112 11.23 6.63 1.57
CA MET A 112 10.43 7.25 2.63
C MET A 112 9.10 7.81 2.16
N ASP A 113 8.98 8.25 0.91
CA ASP A 113 7.71 8.72 0.35
C ASP A 113 6.60 7.63 0.34
N ALA A 114 6.97 6.37 0.15
CA ALA A 114 6.09 5.20 0.20
C ALA A 114 5.91 4.68 1.64
N VAL A 115 6.93 4.83 2.48
CA VAL A 115 6.87 4.43 3.90
C VAL A 115 5.97 5.37 4.70
N GLU A 116 6.10 6.68 4.52
CA GLU A 116 5.40 7.71 5.31
C GLU A 116 3.89 7.61 5.19
N ILE A 117 3.36 7.36 3.97
CA ILE A 117 1.92 7.23 3.78
C ILE A 117 1.35 6.03 4.56
N PHE A 118 2.02 4.87 4.54
CA PHE A 118 1.58 3.70 5.28
C PHE A 118 1.84 3.81 6.78
N ASP A 119 2.88 4.53 7.22
CA ASP A 119 3.11 4.82 8.63
C ASP A 119 1.95 5.64 9.23
N ILE A 120 1.45 6.65 8.49
CA ILE A 120 0.26 7.41 8.88
C ILE A 120 -0.98 6.50 8.98
N VAL A 121 -1.23 5.69 7.95
CA VAL A 121 -2.39 4.79 7.90
C VAL A 121 -2.35 3.76 9.02
N ASN A 122 -1.19 3.14 9.25
CA ASN A 122 -1.00 2.17 10.34
C ASN A 122 -1.28 2.80 11.71
N LYS A 123 -0.79 4.03 11.96
CA LYS A 123 -1.06 4.73 13.21
C LYS A 123 -2.54 5.03 13.40
N GLN A 124 -3.22 5.44 12.34
CA GLN A 124 -4.68 5.68 12.36
C GLN A 124 -5.45 4.38 12.66
N ASP A 125 -5.03 3.24 12.11
CA ASP A 125 -5.63 1.93 12.42
C ASP A 125 -5.41 1.52 13.88
N TRP A 126 -4.24 1.83 14.45
CA TRP A 126 -3.93 1.50 15.86
C TRP A 126 -4.74 2.30 16.87
N GLU A 127 -5.21 3.51 16.52
CA GLU A 127 -6.05 4.33 17.42
C GLU A 127 -7.45 3.74 17.65
N VAL A 128 -7.88 2.81 16.81
CA VAL A 128 -9.23 2.21 16.87
C VAL A 128 -9.25 0.72 17.22
N CYS A 129 -8.08 0.14 17.49
CA CYS A 129 -7.90 -1.25 17.94
C CYS A 129 -7.75 -1.32 19.46
#